data_AF-A0A9D4WAB6-F1
#
_entry.id   AF-A0A9D4WAB6-F1
#
_cell.length_a   1.000
_cell.length_b   1.000
_cell.length_c   1.000
_cell.angle_alpha   90.00
_cell.angle_beta   90.00
_cell.angle_gamma   90.00
#
_symmetry.space_group_name_H-M   'P 1'
#
loop_
_entity.id
_entity.type
_entity.pdbx_description
1 polymer ?
#
loop_
_entity_poly.entity_id
_entity_poly.type
_entity_poly.pdbx_seq_one_letter_code
_entity_poly.pdbx_strand_id
1 'polypeptide(L)'
;MNKKGDSNKVDNQDVEGCQNSSLTVETENVNQESFILQKIVEARDKLEKQKQDNRKKELDLLIIKSIQNTNLLANLTIGDSIDFNKMIDEKIKEIDAKIASLN
;
A
#
# COMPACT_ATOMS: atom_id res chain seq x y z
N MET A 1 47.62 24.78 -59.68
CA MET A 1 47.48 25.04 -58.24
C MET A 1 46.22 24.32 -57.77
N ASN A 2 46.37 23.17 -57.11
CA ASN A 2 45.26 22.39 -56.56
C ASN A 2 45.24 22.53 -55.05
N LYS A 3 44.05 22.75 -54.49
CA LYS A 3 43.48 22.15 -53.26
C LYS A 3 42.53 23.14 -52.59
N LYS A 4 41.25 22.76 -52.51
CA LYS A 4 40.50 22.78 -51.25
C LYS A 4 39.34 21.79 -51.41
N GLY A 5 39.59 20.59 -50.89
CA GLY A 5 38.59 19.55 -50.75
C GLY A 5 37.76 19.78 -49.50
N ASP A 6 36.54 19.23 -49.59
CA ASP A 6 35.55 19.02 -48.54
C ASP A 6 36.14 18.76 -47.16
N SER A 7 35.65 19.49 -46.17
CA SER A 7 35.59 19.04 -44.77
C SER A 7 34.55 19.90 -44.08
N ASN A 8 33.31 19.40 -43.98
CA ASN A 8 32.31 19.83 -43.01
C ASN A 8 31.08 18.89 -43.05
N LYS A 9 31.30 17.59 -42.85
CA LYS A 9 30.18 16.64 -42.75
C LYS A 9 30.34 15.54 -41.70
N VAL A 10 31.32 15.65 -40.78
CA VAL A 10 31.59 14.58 -39.80
C VAL A 10 31.10 14.91 -38.39
N ASP A 11 30.83 16.17 -38.04
CA ASP A 11 30.67 16.52 -36.61
C ASP A 11 29.22 16.48 -36.07
N ASN A 12 28.20 16.30 -36.91
CA ASN A 12 26.79 16.34 -36.44
C ASN A 12 26.21 14.95 -36.09
N GLN A 13 26.82 13.86 -36.55
CA GLN A 13 26.22 12.52 -36.40
C GLN A 13 26.52 11.88 -35.03
N ASP A 14 27.66 12.23 -34.42
CA ASP A 14 28.07 11.71 -33.11
C ASP A 14 27.39 12.43 -31.93
N VAL A 15 26.99 13.70 -32.13
CA VAL A 15 26.32 14.51 -31.10
C VAL A 15 24.85 14.10 -30.91
N GLU A 16 24.15 13.78 -31.99
CA GLU A 16 22.77 13.26 -31.95
C GLU A 16 22.70 11.88 -31.26
N GLY A 17 23.69 11.00 -31.49
CA GLY A 17 23.75 9.68 -30.85
C GLY A 17 23.86 9.76 -29.33
N CYS A 18 24.71 10.66 -28.82
CA CYS A 18 24.91 10.86 -27.39
C CYS A 18 23.65 11.41 -26.70
N GLN A 19 22.96 12.37 -27.32
CA GLN A 19 21.74 12.97 -26.76
C GLN A 19 20.59 11.95 -26.67
N ASN A 20 20.41 11.14 -27.71
CA ASN A 20 19.37 10.10 -27.72
C ASN A 20 19.65 8.99 -26.70
N SER A 21 20.91 8.63 -26.47
CA SER A 21 21.30 7.68 -25.42
C SER A 21 21.09 8.23 -24.01
N SER A 22 21.35 9.52 -23.76
CA SER A 22 21.13 10.15 -22.44
C SER A 22 19.64 10.21 -22.11
N LEU A 23 18.81 10.61 -23.08
CA LEU A 23 17.35 10.67 -22.92
C LEU A 23 16.76 9.29 -22.64
N THR A 24 17.21 8.24 -23.33
CA THR A 24 16.72 6.87 -23.12
C THR A 24 17.11 6.32 -21.74
N VAL A 25 18.35 6.53 -21.29
CA VAL A 25 18.80 6.13 -19.96
C VAL A 25 18.06 6.89 -18.85
N GLU A 26 17.83 8.19 -19.01
CA GLU A 26 17.04 8.98 -18.06
C GLU A 26 15.59 8.50 -17.98
N THR A 27 14.97 8.20 -19.13
CA THR A 27 13.58 7.71 -19.18
C THR A 27 13.45 6.32 -18.55
N GLU A 28 14.43 5.43 -18.80
CA GLU A 28 14.48 4.10 -18.20
C GLU A 28 14.72 4.15 -16.68
N ASN A 29 15.58 5.05 -16.20
CA ASN A 29 15.87 5.22 -14.78
C ASN A 29 14.66 5.79 -14.01
N VAL A 30 13.96 6.78 -14.59
CA VAL A 30 12.72 7.34 -14.03
C VAL A 30 11.61 6.28 -13.95
N ASN A 31 11.55 5.36 -14.93
CA ASN A 31 10.61 4.24 -14.91
C ASN A 31 10.90 3.24 -13.78
N GLN A 32 12.18 2.92 -13.53
CA GLN A 32 12.57 2.04 -12.43
C GLN A 32 12.28 2.67 -11.05
N GLU A 33 12.60 3.95 -10.87
CA GLU A 33 12.29 4.68 -9.63
C GLU A 33 10.78 4.70 -9.36
N SER A 34 9.98 5.01 -10.39
CA SER A 34 8.51 5.01 -10.30
C SER A 34 7.96 3.63 -9.93
N PHE A 35 8.52 2.56 -10.52
CA PHE A 35 8.14 1.19 -10.20
C PHE A 35 8.45 0.83 -8.73
N ILE A 36 9.63 1.22 -8.23
CA ILE A 36 10.02 0.98 -6.84
C ILE A 36 9.09 1.72 -5.88
N LEU A 37 8.78 3.00 -6.15
CA LEU A 37 7.85 3.79 -5.34
C LEU A 37 6.45 3.17 -5.33
N GLN A 38 5.96 2.73 -6.49
CA GLN A 38 4.67 2.04 -6.59
C GLN A 38 4.65 0.76 -5.74
N LYS A 39 5.73 -0.04 -5.78
CA LYS A 39 5.85 -1.26 -4.98
C LYS A 39 5.90 -0.98 -3.47
N ILE A 40 6.54 0.12 -3.07
CA ILE A 40 6.52 0.56 -1.66
C ILE A 40 5.10 0.91 -1.22
N VAL A 41 4.34 1.65 -2.04
CA VAL A 41 2.94 1.99 -1.73
C VAL A 41 2.09 0.71 -1.62
N GLU A 42 2.17 -0.20 -2.59
CA GLU A 42 1.46 -1.49 -2.54
C GLU A 42 1.79 -2.30 -1.28
N ALA A 43 3.06 -2.33 -0.88
CA ALA A 43 3.49 -3.04 0.32
C ALA A 43 2.95 -2.40 1.61
N ARG A 44 2.90 -1.06 1.66
CA ARG A 44 2.31 -0.32 2.79
C ARG A 44 0.82 -0.58 2.91
N ASP A 45 0.09 -0.58 1.80
CA ASP A 45 -1.35 -0.85 1.80
C ASP A 45 -1.64 -2.29 2.25
N LYS A 46 -0.83 -3.25 1.78
CA LYS A 46 -0.92 -4.65 2.23
C LYS A 46 -0.65 -4.78 3.73
N LEU A 47 0.37 -4.10 4.24
CA LEU A 47 0.70 -4.11 5.67
C LEU A 47 -0.43 -3.51 6.51
N GLU A 48 -1.02 -2.40 6.06
CA GLU A 48 -2.13 -1.77 6.79
C GLU A 48 -3.35 -2.68 6.84
N LYS A 49 -3.70 -3.33 5.73
CA LYS A 49 -4.77 -4.34 5.70
C LYS A 49 -4.49 -5.50 6.65
N GLN A 50 -3.25 -6.01 6.66
CA GLN A 50 -2.86 -7.08 7.57
C GLN A 50 -2.93 -6.66 9.04
N LYS A 51 -2.54 -5.43 9.37
CA LYS A 51 -2.68 -4.89 10.72
C LYS A 51 -4.13 -4.85 11.16
N GLN A 52 -5.03 -4.39 10.30
CA GLN A 52 -6.46 -4.35 10.58
C GLN A 52 -7.05 -5.76 10.76
N ASP A 53 -6.68 -6.70 9.89
CA ASP A 53 -7.10 -8.10 10.00
C ASP A 53 -6.58 -8.77 11.28
N ASN A 54 -5.33 -8.49 11.66
CA ASN A 54 -4.75 -9.00 12.90
C ASN A 54 -5.45 -8.41 14.12
N ARG A 55 -5.71 -7.11 14.11
CA ARG A 55 -6.43 -6.42 15.18
C ARG A 55 -7.83 -7.02 15.40
N LYS A 56 -8.54 -7.30 14.31
CA LYS A 56 -9.84 -7.97 14.37
C LYS A 56 -9.74 -9.35 15.04
N LYS A 57 -8.75 -10.16 14.65
CA LYS A 57 -8.53 -11.50 15.26
C LYS A 57 -8.18 -11.42 16.74
N GLU A 58 -7.37 -10.43 17.14
CA GLU A 58 -7.03 -10.19 18.55
C GLU A 58 -8.28 -9.86 19.37
N LEU A 59 -9.16 -9.01 18.84
CA LEU A 59 -10.43 -8.66 19.49
C LEU A 59 -11.37 -9.86 19.58
N ASP A 60 -11.50 -10.66 18.53
CA ASP A 60 -12.30 -11.89 18.54
C ASP A 60 -11.83 -12.84 19.67
N LEU A 61 -10.51 -13.05 19.78
CA LEU A 61 -9.93 -13.88 20.85
C LEU A 61 -10.20 -13.29 22.23
N LEU A 62 -10.12 -11.97 22.36
CA LEU A 62 -10.28 -11.26 23.61
C LEU A 62 -11.75 -11.22 24.07
N ILE A 63 -12.73 -11.14 23.16
CA ILE A 63 -14.16 -11.38 23.47
C ILE A 63 -14.39 -12.81 23.95
N ILE A 64 -13.84 -13.81 23.26
CA ILE A 64 -14.05 -15.21 23.67
C ILE A 64 -13.51 -15.42 25.09
N LYS A 65 -12.31 -14.88 25.35
CA LYS A 65 -11.69 -14.97 26.67
C LYS A 65 -12.46 -14.18 27.74
N SER A 66 -13.03 -13.02 27.42
CA SER A 66 -13.80 -12.23 28.40
C SER A 66 -15.16 -12.85 28.72
N ILE A 67 -15.79 -13.53 27.76
CA ILE A 67 -16.99 -14.34 28.00
C ILE A 67 -16.67 -15.52 28.92
N GLN A 68 -15.51 -16.14 28.75
CA GLN A 68 -15.06 -17.28 29.58
C GLN A 68 -14.59 -16.86 30.98
N ASN A 69 -14.08 -15.63 31.15
CA ASN A 69 -13.63 -15.09 32.42
C ASN A 69 -13.84 -13.57 32.48
N THR A 70 -14.85 -13.13 33.23
CA THR A 70 -15.26 -11.73 33.35
C THR A 70 -14.19 -10.80 33.94
N ASN A 71 -13.20 -11.34 34.66
CA ASN A 71 -12.11 -10.56 35.26
C ASN A 71 -11.01 -10.15 34.27
N LEU A 72 -11.01 -10.69 33.04
CA LEU A 72 -9.97 -10.37 32.05
C LEU A 72 -10.12 -8.97 31.42
N LEU A 73 -11.30 -8.35 31.56
CA LEU A 73 -11.59 -7.00 31.07
C LEU A 73 -10.78 -5.92 31.82
N ALA A 74 -10.20 -6.24 32.97
CA ALA A 74 -9.40 -5.31 33.78
C ALA A 74 -8.08 -4.86 33.09
N ASN A 75 -7.62 -5.59 32.07
CA ASN A 75 -6.38 -5.29 31.34
C ASN A 75 -6.62 -4.70 29.94
N LEU A 76 -7.85 -4.29 29.62
CA LEU A 76 -8.15 -3.67 28.33
C LEU A 76 -7.56 -2.27 28.25
N THR A 77 -6.88 -1.98 27.15
CA THR A 77 -6.54 -0.60 26.80
C THR A 77 -7.82 0.17 26.40
N ILE A 78 -7.75 1.49 26.43
CA ILE A 78 -8.84 2.35 25.95
C ILE A 78 -9.14 2.06 24.47
N GLY A 79 -8.10 1.76 23.67
CA GLY A 79 -8.25 1.36 22.28
C GLY A 79 -9.03 0.04 22.13
N ASP A 80 -8.75 -0.96 22.97
CA ASP A 80 -9.50 -2.21 22.99
C ASP A 80 -10.98 -1.97 23.31
N SER A 81 -11.27 -1.11 24.30
CA SER A 81 -12.66 -0.78 24.68
C SER A 81 -13.43 -0.09 23.56
N ILE A 82 -12.80 0.84 22.84
CA ILE A 82 -13.42 1.55 21.70
C ILE A 82 -13.73 0.56 20.57
N ASP A 83 -12.75 -0.29 20.22
CA ASP A 83 -12.92 -1.27 19.16
C ASP A 83 -14.00 -2.30 19.52
N PHE A 84 -14.07 -2.71 20.80
CA PHE A 84 -15.11 -3.60 21.30
C PHE A 84 -16.50 -3.02 21.18
N ASN A 85 -16.67 -1.76 21.57
CA ASN A 85 -17.97 -1.11 21.49
C ASN A 85 -18.47 -1.10 20.04
N LYS A 86 -17.59 -0.76 19.09
CA LYS A 86 -17.92 -0.80 17.65
C LYS A 86 -18.30 -2.21 17.17
N MET A 87 -17.55 -3.23 17.59
CA MET A 87 -17.82 -4.62 17.21
C MET A 87 -19.16 -5.13 17.78
N ILE A 88 -19.51 -4.75 19.01
CA ILE A 88 -20.80 -5.07 19.62
C ILE A 88 -21.93 -4.40 18.83
N ASP A 89 -21.79 -3.11 18.48
CA ASP A 89 -22.78 -2.40 17.67
C ASP A 89 -23.01 -3.06 16.31
N GLU A 90 -21.95 -3.50 15.64
CA GLU A 90 -22.03 -4.23 14.36
C GLU A 90 -22.77 -5.56 14.53
N LYS A 91 -22.51 -6.30 15.62
CA LYS A 91 -23.17 -7.58 15.90
C LYS A 91 -24.64 -7.43 16.23
N ILE A 92 -25.02 -6.40 16.99
CA ILE A 92 -26.43 -6.10 17.28
C ILE A 92 -27.17 -5.79 15.98
N LYS A 93 -26.60 -4.93 15.11
CA LYS A 93 -27.20 -4.63 13.80
C LYS A 93 -27.37 -5.87 12.93
N GLU A 94 -26.40 -6.79 12.94
CA GLU A 94 -26.48 -8.05 12.20
C GLU A 94 -27.62 -8.94 12.73
N ILE A 95 -27.81 -9.00 14.05
CA ILE A 95 -28.90 -9.74 14.69
C ILE A 95 -30.26 -9.11 14.33
N ASP A 96 -30.40 -7.79 14.44
CA ASP A 96 -31.62 -7.07 14.10
C ASP A 96 -32.02 -7.29 12.63
N ALA A 97 -31.05 -7.24 11.72
CA ALA A 97 -31.27 -7.52 10.30
C ALA A 97 -31.74 -8.96 10.07
N LYS A 98 -31.16 -9.94 10.78
CA LYS A 98 -31.59 -11.34 10.72
C LYS A 98 -33.01 -11.52 11.25
N ILE A 99 -33.35 -10.91 12.39
CA ILE A 99 -34.71 -10.93 12.95
C ILE A 99 -35.71 -10.32 11.96
N ALA A 100 -35.38 -9.17 11.37
CA ALA A 100 -36.22 -8.51 10.37
C ALA A 100 -36.45 -9.38 9.13
N SER A 101 -35.46 -10.18 8.70
CA SER A 101 -35.58 -11.09 7.57
C SER A 101 -36.42 -12.35 7.84
N LEU A 102 -36.74 -12.63 9.11
CA LEU A 102 -37.54 -13.78 9.54
C LEU A 102 -39.00 -13.43 9.83
N ASN A 103 -39.36 -12.14 9.83
CA ASN A 103 -40.73 -11.62 9.94
C ASN A 103 -41.30 -11.30 8.56
#